data_AF-A0A975G4G1-F1
#
_entry.id   AF-A0A975G4G1-F1
#
_cell.length_a   1.000
_cell.length_b   1.000
_cell.length_c   1.000
_cell.angle_alpha   90.00
_cell.angle_beta   90.00
_cell.angle_gamma   90.00
#
_symmetry.space_group_name_H-M   'P 1'
#
loop_
_entity.id
_entity.type
_entity.pdbx_description
1 polymer ?
#
loop_
_entity_poly.entity_id
_entity_poly.type
_entity_poly.pdbx_seq_one_letter_code
_entity_poly.pdbx_strand_id
1 'polypeptide(L)'
;MTPSPLLRYARSDAEVPTPAQRSNDGAMMVAPFGDLAAWLAEIDRQAGLMRPSRRLYERFDRTAQSLTPGRIRLCDDGVSVAELVVRLRAARHPSGHDLHGLDRVWSRADLGVLITEAVNRQRQLAMGRVVARPKGPRLDPRRLPDARLEHLIQHHRDLGLVEALRAERRRRDLTGGSHLRRHPI
;
A
#
# COMPACT_ATOMS: atom_id res chain seq x y z
N MET A 1 -10.99 -57.72 22.10
CA MET A 1 -10.24 -56.55 22.60
C MET A 1 -9.49 -55.94 21.44
N THR A 2 -10.01 -54.86 20.89
CA THR A 2 -9.41 -54.09 19.78
C THR A 2 -8.46 -53.03 20.34
N PRO A 3 -7.24 -52.85 19.81
CA PRO A 3 -6.37 -51.77 20.28
C PRO A 3 -6.85 -50.41 19.76
N SER A 4 -6.84 -49.40 20.65
CA SER A 4 -7.23 -48.02 20.39
C SER A 4 -6.41 -47.32 19.29
N PRO A 5 -7.01 -46.43 18.48
CA PRO A 5 -6.41 -45.84 17.29
C PRO A 5 -5.54 -44.58 17.53
N LEU A 6 -4.89 -44.44 18.70
CA LEU A 6 -4.20 -43.19 19.08
C LEU A 6 -2.67 -43.22 18.99
N LEU A 7 -2.09 -44.10 18.18
CA LEU A 7 -0.63 -44.16 17.97
C LEU A 7 -0.27 -44.28 16.48
N ARG A 8 -0.58 -43.25 15.69
CA ARG A 8 -0.16 -43.18 14.28
C ARG A 8 0.44 -41.85 13.80
N TYR A 9 0.84 -40.97 14.71
CA TYR A 9 1.57 -39.76 14.33
C TYR A 9 2.73 -39.45 15.29
N ALA A 10 3.54 -40.47 15.59
CA ALA A 10 4.90 -40.24 16.01
C ALA A 10 5.80 -40.39 14.78
N ARG A 11 6.54 -39.32 14.47
CA ARG A 11 7.70 -39.24 13.57
C ARG A 11 7.43 -38.95 12.10
N SER A 12 7.28 -37.66 11.80
CA SER A 12 7.93 -37.06 10.62
C SER A 12 8.74 -35.89 11.13
N ASP A 13 10.06 -36.01 11.03
CA ASP A 13 11.03 -34.95 11.29
C ASP A 13 10.74 -33.80 10.32
N ALA A 14 10.09 -32.74 10.81
CA ALA A 14 10.09 -31.44 10.16
C ALA A 14 11.01 -30.56 10.98
N GLU A 15 12.10 -30.10 10.35
CA GLU A 15 13.08 -29.18 10.91
C GLU A 15 12.38 -28.04 11.68
N VAL A 16 12.57 -28.04 12.99
CA VAL A 16 12.22 -26.91 13.84
C VAL A 16 13.15 -25.77 13.42
N PRO A 17 12.66 -24.63 12.91
CA PRO A 17 13.53 -23.52 12.63
C PRO A 17 14.15 -23.06 13.95
N THR A 18 15.47 -22.97 13.95
CA THR A 18 16.33 -22.59 15.08
C THR A 18 15.69 -21.48 15.92
N PRO A 19 15.55 -21.65 17.26
CA PRO A 19 15.03 -20.57 18.10
C PRO A 19 15.95 -19.35 17.96
N ALA A 20 15.33 -18.20 17.66
CA ALA A 20 16.01 -16.93 17.45
C ALA A 20 17.11 -16.70 18.50
N GLN A 21 18.33 -16.46 18.02
CA GLN A 21 19.48 -16.11 18.85
C GLN A 21 19.10 -14.94 19.77
N ARG A 22 19.22 -15.18 21.09
CA ARG A 22 19.16 -14.11 22.09
C ARG A 22 20.40 -13.24 21.92
N SER A 23 20.24 -12.06 21.32
CA SER A 23 21.26 -11.01 21.38
C SER A 23 21.33 -10.46 22.79
N ASN A 24 22.55 -10.32 23.31
CA ASN A 24 22.88 -10.02 24.70
C ASN A 24 22.77 -8.52 25.06
N ASP A 25 22.21 -7.70 24.18
CA ASP A 25 21.89 -6.30 24.44
C ASP A 25 20.39 -6.22 24.73
N GLY A 26 19.99 -5.60 25.84
CA GLY A 26 18.59 -5.49 26.29
C GLY A 26 17.58 -4.85 25.31
N ALA A 27 17.99 -4.56 24.07
CA ALA A 27 17.10 -4.26 22.96
C ALA A 27 16.34 -5.52 22.51
N MET A 28 15.07 -5.61 22.88
CA MET A 28 14.20 -6.67 22.38
C MET A 28 14.21 -6.65 20.84
N MET A 29 14.70 -7.72 20.22
CA MET A 29 14.78 -7.86 18.76
C MET A 29 13.37 -7.92 18.17
N VAL A 30 13.06 -7.01 17.27
CA VAL A 30 11.90 -7.13 16.38
C VAL A 30 12.31 -8.08 15.28
N ALA A 31 11.53 -9.15 15.06
CA ALA A 31 11.80 -10.06 13.95
C ALA A 31 11.84 -9.23 12.65
N PRO A 32 12.84 -9.44 11.77
CA PRO A 32 12.87 -8.73 10.49
C PRO A 32 11.54 -8.97 9.77
N PHE A 33 10.95 -7.88 9.27
CA PHE A 33 9.71 -7.91 8.49
C PHE A 33 9.97 -8.71 7.21
N GLY A 34 9.62 -10.00 7.24
CA GLY A 34 9.77 -10.92 6.11
C GLY A 34 8.72 -10.61 5.04
N ASP A 35 7.46 -10.81 5.40
CA ASP A 35 6.31 -10.47 4.57
C ASP A 35 5.20 -9.80 5.42
N LEU A 36 4.16 -9.32 4.74
CA LEU A 36 3.07 -8.61 5.40
C LEU A 36 2.24 -9.54 6.31
N ALA A 37 2.10 -10.81 5.96
CA ALA A 37 1.37 -11.80 6.76
C ALA A 37 2.06 -12.02 8.12
N ALA A 38 3.37 -12.19 8.11
CA ALA A 38 4.20 -12.33 9.31
C ALA A 38 4.12 -11.08 10.20
N TRP A 39 4.07 -9.89 9.58
CA TRP A 39 3.88 -8.66 10.34
C TRP A 39 2.51 -8.60 11.01
N LEU A 40 1.43 -8.93 10.29
CA LEU A 40 0.07 -8.96 10.85
C LEU A 40 -0.01 -9.94 12.03
N ALA A 41 0.53 -11.16 11.85
CA ALA A 41 0.58 -12.18 12.89
C ALA A 41 1.37 -11.71 14.12
N GLU A 42 2.49 -11.02 13.93
CA GLU A 42 3.29 -10.49 15.05
C GLU A 42 2.57 -9.36 15.79
N ILE A 43 1.86 -8.48 15.08
CA ILE A 43 1.01 -7.44 15.70
C ILE A 43 -0.10 -8.08 16.53
N ASP A 44 -0.80 -9.09 15.99
CA ASP A 44 -1.85 -9.80 16.71
C ASP A 44 -1.31 -10.51 17.96
N ARG A 45 -0.17 -11.20 17.81
CA ARG A 45 0.50 -11.89 18.90
C ARG A 45 0.92 -10.91 20.00
N GLN A 46 1.49 -9.77 19.65
CA GLN A 46 1.92 -8.78 20.64
C GLN A 46 0.72 -8.08 21.29
N ALA A 47 -0.33 -7.76 20.53
CA ALA A 47 -1.57 -7.17 21.04
C ALA A 47 -2.22 -8.07 22.09
N GLY A 48 -2.31 -9.39 21.83
CA GLY A 48 -2.84 -10.37 22.79
C GLY A 48 -2.00 -10.55 24.05
N LEU A 49 -0.72 -10.14 24.04
CA LEU A 49 0.19 -10.20 25.19
C LEU A 49 0.34 -8.86 25.92
N MET A 50 -0.34 -7.79 25.46
CA MET A 50 -0.23 -6.47 26.06
C MET A 50 -0.65 -6.51 27.54
N ARG A 51 0.31 -6.16 28.40
CA ARG A 51 0.14 -5.89 29.84
C ARG A 51 0.76 -4.52 30.12
N PRO A 52 0.47 -3.85 31.25
CA PRO A 52 1.10 -2.58 31.63
C PRO A 52 2.61 -2.74 31.86
N SER A 53 3.36 -2.83 30.77
CA SER A 53 4.79 -3.04 30.70
C SER A 53 5.35 -2.19 29.59
N ARG A 54 6.06 -1.12 29.97
CA ARG A 54 6.67 -0.16 29.04
C ARG A 54 7.48 -0.85 27.93
N ARG A 55 8.23 -1.90 28.27
CA ARG A 55 9.05 -2.65 27.31
C ARG A 55 8.22 -3.37 26.23
N LEU A 56 7.02 -3.84 26.57
CA LEU A 56 6.13 -4.48 25.60
C LEU A 56 5.51 -3.45 24.65
N TYR A 57 5.13 -2.28 25.16
CA TYR A 57 4.68 -1.16 24.33
C TYR A 57 5.79 -0.68 23.38
N GLU A 58 7.01 -0.49 23.87
CA GLU A 58 8.15 -0.09 23.04
C GLU A 58 8.51 -1.13 21.96
N ARG A 59 8.31 -2.42 22.23
CA ARG A 59 8.48 -3.47 21.21
C ARG A 59 7.34 -3.42 20.18
N PHE A 60 6.10 -3.24 20.64
CA PHE A 60 4.94 -3.10 19.78
C PHE A 60 5.11 -1.92 18.82
N ASP A 61 5.45 -0.75 19.35
CA ASP A 61 5.61 0.46 18.55
C ASP A 61 6.73 0.28 17.52
N ARG A 62 7.88 -0.32 17.89
CA ARG A 62 8.95 -0.65 16.94
C ARG A 62 8.52 -1.64 15.87
N THR A 63 7.72 -2.64 16.24
CA THR A 63 7.18 -3.62 15.28
C THR A 63 6.23 -2.93 14.31
N ALA A 64 5.31 -2.12 14.83
CA ALA A 64 4.37 -1.37 14.02
C ALA A 64 5.10 -0.41 13.06
N GLN A 65 6.06 0.38 13.57
CA GLN A 65 6.89 1.30 12.78
C GLN A 65 7.72 0.63 11.68
N SER A 66 7.96 -0.69 11.75
CA SER A 66 8.62 -1.41 10.67
C SER A 66 7.75 -1.51 9.40
N LEU A 67 6.44 -1.28 9.49
CA LEU A 67 5.56 -1.12 8.32
C LEU A 67 5.78 0.27 7.71
N THR A 68 6.25 0.28 6.47
CA THR A 68 6.50 1.52 5.72
C THR A 68 5.70 1.56 4.41
N PRO A 69 5.45 2.74 3.85
CA PRO A 69 4.87 2.90 2.51
C PRO A 69 5.58 2.04 1.45
N GLY A 70 6.92 1.99 1.49
CA GLY A 70 7.72 1.20 0.56
C GLY A 70 7.42 -0.30 0.65
N ARG A 71 7.28 -0.83 1.87
CA ARG A 71 6.97 -2.25 2.10
C ARG A 71 5.57 -2.61 1.62
N ILE A 72 4.59 -1.75 1.87
CA ILE A 72 3.22 -1.94 1.38
C ILE A 72 3.21 -2.05 -0.14
N ARG A 73 3.95 -1.18 -0.85
CA ARG A 73 4.03 -1.22 -2.32
C ARG A 73 4.63 -2.51 -2.89
N LEU A 74 5.54 -3.15 -2.15
CA LEU A 74 6.24 -4.35 -2.58
C LEU A 74 5.45 -5.64 -2.30
N CYS A 75 4.46 -5.61 -1.39
CA CYS A 75 3.69 -6.80 -1.02
C CYS A 75 2.82 -7.28 -2.20
N ASP A 76 2.88 -8.56 -2.54
CA ASP A 76 2.10 -9.21 -3.59
C ASP A 76 0.91 -10.03 -3.07
N ASP A 77 0.86 -10.30 -1.77
CA ASP A 77 -0.26 -10.98 -1.14
C ASP A 77 -1.49 -10.07 -0.98
N GLY A 78 -2.49 -10.30 -1.84
CA GLY A 78 -3.75 -9.56 -1.82
C GLY A 78 -4.56 -9.75 -0.54
N VAL A 79 -4.45 -10.92 0.12
CA VAL A 79 -5.20 -11.22 1.35
C VAL A 79 -4.65 -10.39 2.50
N SER A 80 -3.34 -10.45 2.75
CA SER A 80 -2.69 -9.63 3.78
C SER A 80 -2.85 -8.14 3.53
N VAL A 81 -2.81 -7.68 2.27
CA VAL A 81 -3.03 -6.26 1.95
C VAL A 81 -4.47 -5.83 2.26
N ALA A 82 -5.47 -6.67 1.97
CA ALA A 82 -6.85 -6.38 2.30
C ALA A 82 -7.07 -6.30 3.82
N GLU A 83 -6.47 -7.23 4.57
CA GLU A 83 -6.53 -7.22 6.03
C GLU A 83 -5.84 -5.98 6.63
N LEU A 84 -4.68 -5.60 6.08
CA LEU A 84 -3.98 -4.38 6.46
C LEU A 84 -4.86 -3.14 6.29
N VAL A 85 -5.59 -3.03 5.17
CA VAL A 85 -6.51 -1.89 4.93
C VAL A 85 -7.56 -1.79 6.03
N VAL A 86 -8.16 -2.91 6.43
CA VAL A 86 -9.16 -2.95 7.50
C VAL A 86 -8.54 -2.47 8.81
N ARG A 87 -7.37 -3.02 9.17
CA ARG A 87 -6.68 -2.71 10.42
C ARG A 87 -6.23 -1.25 10.51
N LEU A 88 -5.65 -0.69 9.44
CA LEU A 88 -5.25 0.73 9.40
C LEU A 88 -6.45 1.68 9.47
N ARG A 89 -7.60 1.31 8.86
CA ARG A 89 -8.83 2.10 8.98
C ARG A 89 -9.40 2.06 10.39
N ALA A 90 -9.34 0.91 11.06
CA ALA A 90 -9.73 0.81 12.47
C ALA A 90 -8.86 1.73 13.35
N ALA A 91 -7.54 1.73 13.14
CA ALA A 91 -6.59 2.61 13.84
C ALA A 91 -6.87 4.11 13.64
N ARG A 92 -7.51 4.51 12.53
CA ARG A 92 -7.88 5.91 12.28
C ARG A 92 -8.99 6.40 13.21
N HIS A 93 -9.77 5.49 13.78
CA HIS A 93 -10.93 5.80 14.62
C HIS A 93 -10.70 5.23 16.04
N PRO A 94 -10.12 6.03 16.96
CA PRO A 94 -9.78 5.60 18.33
C PRO A 94 -10.99 5.22 19.20
N SER A 95 -12.21 5.27 18.68
CA SER A 95 -13.46 4.97 19.38
C SER A 95 -13.67 3.47 19.65
N GLY A 96 -12.60 2.72 19.89
CA GLY A 96 -12.63 1.30 20.29
C GLY A 96 -12.63 0.28 19.14
N HIS A 97 -12.48 0.70 17.89
CA HIS A 97 -12.40 -0.24 16.76
C HIS A 97 -11.00 -0.81 16.55
N ASP A 98 -9.96 -0.07 16.96
CA ASP A 98 -8.59 -0.57 16.94
C ASP A 98 -8.28 -1.36 18.21
N LEU A 99 -8.54 -2.67 18.14
CA LEU A 99 -8.23 -3.60 19.23
C LEU A 99 -6.72 -3.85 19.40
N HIS A 100 -5.88 -3.32 18.49
CA HIS A 100 -4.44 -3.54 18.50
C HIS A 100 -3.66 -2.33 19.03
N GLY A 101 -4.33 -1.18 19.20
CA GLY A 101 -3.70 0.05 19.71
C GLY A 101 -2.62 0.61 18.79
N LEU A 102 -2.82 0.50 17.47
CA LEU A 102 -1.99 1.10 16.43
C LEU A 102 -2.25 2.61 16.31
N ASP A 103 -3.43 3.08 16.74
CA ASP A 103 -3.83 4.49 16.78
C ASP A 103 -2.80 5.40 17.47
N ARG A 104 -2.04 4.89 18.44
CA ARG A 104 -0.98 5.64 19.14
C ARG A 104 0.38 5.68 18.44
N VAL A 105 0.62 4.77 17.49
CA VAL A 105 1.98 4.53 16.93
C VAL A 105 2.36 5.61 15.92
N TRP A 106 1.39 6.03 15.12
CA TRP A 106 1.60 6.97 14.01
C TRP A 106 0.84 8.26 14.22
N SER A 107 1.38 9.36 13.69
CA SER A 107 0.59 10.56 13.54
C SER A 107 -0.59 10.30 12.60
N ARG A 108 -1.64 11.13 12.69
CA ARG A 108 -2.78 11.07 11.75
C ARG A 108 -2.35 11.20 10.29
N ALA A 109 -1.32 12.00 10.02
CA ALA A 109 -0.80 12.20 8.67
C ALA A 109 -0.10 10.92 8.17
N ASP A 110 0.79 10.35 8.98
CA ASP A 110 1.52 9.13 8.62
C ASP A 110 0.57 7.93 8.44
N LEU A 111 -0.42 7.79 9.32
CA LEU A 111 -1.46 6.78 9.19
C LEU A 111 -2.28 6.97 7.89
N GLY A 112 -2.58 8.22 7.53
CA GLY A 112 -3.24 8.55 6.26
C GLY A 112 -2.42 8.13 5.03
N VAL A 113 -1.10 8.28 5.09
CA VAL A 113 -0.18 7.80 4.04
C VAL A 113 -0.23 6.29 3.95
N LEU A 114 -0.11 5.57 5.07
CA LEU A 114 -0.16 4.10 5.10
C LEU A 114 -1.48 3.56 4.55
N ILE A 115 -2.63 4.15 4.94
CA ILE A 115 -3.95 3.78 4.41
C ILE A 115 -4.00 3.98 2.90
N THR A 116 -3.50 5.12 2.41
CA THR A 116 -3.52 5.44 0.97
C THR A 116 -2.71 4.42 0.18
N GLU A 117 -1.52 4.09 0.63
CA GLU A 117 -0.66 3.11 -0.01
C GLU A 117 -1.26 1.70 0.03
N ALA A 118 -1.86 1.29 1.15
CA ALA A 118 -2.50 -0.01 1.29
C ALA A 118 -3.71 -0.15 0.35
N VAL A 119 -4.57 0.87 0.27
CA VAL A 119 -5.71 0.90 -0.65
C VAL A 119 -5.26 0.91 -2.11
N ASN A 120 -4.23 1.69 -2.43
CA ASN A 120 -3.65 1.71 -3.77
C ASN A 120 -3.11 0.34 -4.16
N ARG A 121 -2.41 -0.32 -3.24
CA ARG A 121 -1.87 -1.66 -3.50
C ARG A 121 -2.97 -2.70 -3.65
N GLN A 122 -3.98 -2.68 -2.77
CA GLN A 122 -5.15 -3.57 -2.87
C GLN A 122 -5.81 -3.46 -4.25
N ARG A 123 -6.01 -2.22 -4.74
CA ARG A 123 -6.57 -1.98 -6.09
C ARG A 123 -5.67 -2.49 -7.20
N GLN A 124 -4.35 -2.32 -7.09
CA GLN A 124 -3.39 -2.85 -8.07
C GLN A 124 -3.47 -4.37 -8.16
N LEU A 125 -3.46 -5.06 -7.01
CA LEU A 125 -3.55 -6.51 -6.95
C LEU A 125 -4.90 -7.03 -7.47
N ALA A 126 -6.01 -6.36 -7.15
CA ALA A 126 -7.33 -6.67 -7.69
C ALA A 126 -7.41 -6.52 -9.23
N MET A 127 -6.59 -5.66 -9.82
CA MET A 127 -6.44 -5.52 -11.28
C MET A 127 -5.42 -6.51 -11.88
N GLY A 128 -4.88 -7.46 -11.11
CA GLY A 128 -3.83 -8.39 -11.54
C GLY A 128 -2.45 -7.76 -11.69
N ARG A 129 -2.20 -6.58 -11.11
CA ARG A 129 -0.93 -5.85 -11.25
C ARG A 129 -0.03 -6.10 -10.05
N VAL A 130 0.95 -6.97 -10.24
CA VAL A 130 1.98 -7.27 -9.23
C VAL A 130 3.07 -6.20 -9.20
N VAL A 131 3.36 -5.55 -10.34
CA VAL A 131 4.33 -4.46 -10.45
C VAL A 131 3.59 -3.14 -10.73
N ALA A 132 3.98 -2.07 -10.04
CA ALA A 132 3.48 -0.74 -10.33
C ALA A 132 3.80 -0.37 -11.80
N ARG A 133 2.80 0.12 -12.55
CA ARG A 133 3.03 0.57 -13.93
C ARG A 133 4.13 1.65 -13.90
N PRO A 134 5.22 1.50 -14.67
CA PRO A 134 6.19 2.58 -14.79
C PRO A 134 5.44 3.83 -15.23
N LYS A 135 5.69 4.95 -14.54
CA LYS A 135 5.05 6.22 -14.89
C LYS A 135 5.37 6.46 -16.37
N GLY A 136 4.33 6.51 -17.19
CA GLY A 136 4.49 6.70 -18.62
C GLY A 136 5.20 8.03 -18.91
N PRO A 137 5.70 8.23 -20.15
CA PRO A 137 6.22 9.52 -20.54
C PRO A 137 5.20 10.61 -20.21
N ARG A 138 5.70 11.80 -19.84
CA ARG A 138 4.82 12.95 -19.59
C ARG A 138 3.88 13.12 -20.78
N LEU A 139 2.60 13.39 -20.50
CA LEU A 139 1.60 13.59 -21.53
C LEU A 139 2.06 14.73 -22.44
N ASP A 140 2.20 14.46 -23.73
CA ASP A 140 2.51 15.46 -24.74
C ASP A 140 1.21 15.90 -25.45
N PRO A 141 0.70 17.12 -25.20
CA PRO A 141 -0.50 17.64 -25.84
C PRO A 141 -0.46 17.57 -27.37
N ARG A 142 0.72 17.69 -27.99
CA ARG A 142 0.88 17.73 -29.45
C ARG A 142 0.54 16.39 -30.11
N ARG A 143 0.64 15.29 -29.37
CA ARG A 143 0.42 13.93 -29.88
C ARG A 143 -1.01 13.44 -29.64
N LEU A 144 -1.86 14.24 -28.98
CA LEU A 144 -3.24 13.87 -28.71
C LEU A 144 -4.14 14.09 -29.94
N PRO A 145 -5.06 13.16 -30.25
CA PRO A 145 -6.17 13.42 -31.17
C PRO A 145 -7.08 14.54 -30.65
N ASP A 146 -7.71 15.32 -31.54
CA ASP A 146 -8.55 16.47 -31.17
C ASP A 146 -9.66 16.11 -30.18
N ALA A 147 -10.40 15.02 -30.44
CA ALA A 147 -11.47 14.56 -29.56
C ALA A 147 -10.97 14.24 -28.13
N ARG A 148 -9.75 13.70 -28.01
CA ARG A 148 -9.16 13.38 -26.70
C ARG A 148 -8.65 14.63 -25.99
N LEU A 149 -8.12 15.59 -26.76
CA LEU A 149 -7.68 16.88 -26.27
C LEU A 149 -8.87 17.68 -25.69
N GLU A 150 -9.99 17.75 -26.41
CA GLU A 150 -11.24 18.37 -25.94
C GLU A 150 -11.77 17.73 -24.66
N HIS A 151 -11.87 16.40 -24.66
CA HIS A 151 -12.35 15.66 -23.50
C HIS A 151 -11.48 15.91 -22.25
N LEU A 152 -10.16 15.98 -22.40
CA LEU A 152 -9.24 16.25 -21.29
C LEU A 152 -9.34 17.71 -20.81
N ILE A 153 -9.53 18.68 -21.70
CA ILE A 153 -9.77 20.07 -21.31
C ILE A 153 -11.03 20.18 -20.43
N GLN A 154 -12.06 19.39 -20.72
CA GLN A 154 -13.34 19.45 -20.02
C GLN A 154 -13.34 18.76 -18.65
N HIS A 155 -12.63 17.64 -18.51
CA HIS A 155 -12.77 16.76 -17.33
C HIS A 155 -11.51 16.59 -16.47
N HIS A 156 -10.37 17.13 -16.89
CA HIS A 156 -9.13 16.93 -16.14
C HIS A 156 -9.06 17.83 -14.90
N ARG A 157 -8.58 17.29 -13.78
CA ARG A 157 -8.53 17.98 -12.48
C ARG A 157 -7.31 18.89 -12.31
N ASP A 158 -6.24 18.63 -13.05
CA ASP A 158 -5.01 19.42 -13.04
C ASP A 158 -5.17 20.66 -13.95
N LEU A 159 -5.25 21.85 -13.32
CA LEU A 159 -5.42 23.12 -14.03
C LEU A 159 -4.21 23.49 -14.89
N GLY A 160 -2.99 23.19 -14.44
CA GLY A 160 -1.77 23.46 -15.21
C GLY A 160 -1.73 22.61 -16.49
N LEU A 161 -2.19 21.36 -16.41
CA LEU A 161 -2.34 20.53 -17.60
C LEU A 161 -3.42 21.07 -18.54
N VAL A 162 -4.55 21.53 -18.01
CA VAL A 162 -5.64 22.11 -18.81
C VAL A 162 -5.16 23.35 -19.57
N GLU A 163 -4.36 24.22 -18.95
CA GLU A 163 -3.77 25.38 -19.62
C GLU A 163 -2.85 24.98 -20.78
N ALA A 164 -1.99 23.99 -20.58
CA ALA A 164 -1.12 23.45 -21.64
C ALA A 164 -1.94 22.85 -22.81
N LEU A 165 -3.02 22.12 -22.50
CA LEU A 165 -3.93 21.55 -23.50
C LEU A 165 -4.68 22.65 -24.28
N ARG A 166 -5.14 23.72 -23.60
CA ARG A 166 -5.78 24.88 -24.24
C ARG A 166 -4.82 25.65 -25.14
N ALA A 167 -3.56 25.79 -24.73
CA ALA A 167 -2.53 26.41 -25.57
C ALA A 167 -2.28 25.62 -26.86
N GLU A 168 -2.25 24.29 -26.75
CA GLU A 168 -2.15 23.40 -27.90
C GLU A 168 -3.38 23.49 -28.82
N ARG A 169 -4.61 23.54 -28.28
CA ARG A 169 -5.82 23.78 -29.06
C ARG A 169 -5.71 25.07 -29.89
N ARG A 170 -5.36 26.19 -29.23
CA ARG A 170 -5.20 27.48 -29.92
C ARG A 170 -4.15 27.41 -31.03
N ARG A 171 -3.05 26.68 -30.80
CA ARG A 171 -2.03 26.45 -31.84
C ARG A 171 -2.62 25.70 -33.05
N ARG A 172 -3.43 24.68 -32.82
CA ARG A 172 -4.11 23.92 -33.89
C ARG A 172 -5.12 24.78 -34.64
N ASP A 173 -5.91 25.60 -33.95
CA ASP A 173 -6.88 26.52 -34.57
C ASP A 173 -6.17 27.53 -35.49
N LEU A 174 -5.03 28.08 -35.07
CA LEU A 174 -4.21 28.99 -35.88
C LEU A 174 -3.56 28.29 -37.10
N THR A 175 -3.19 27.02 -36.96
CA THR A 175 -2.56 26.22 -38.02
C THR A 175 -3.59 25.62 -39.00
N GLY A 176 -4.79 25.30 -38.53
CA GLY A 176 -5.92 24.83 -39.35
C GLY A 176 -6.64 25.98 -40.06
N GLY A 177 -6.73 27.16 -39.43
CA GLY A 177 -7.30 28.37 -40.03
C GLY A 177 -6.43 28.99 -41.15
N SER A 178 -5.17 28.60 -41.26
CA SER A 178 -4.27 29.04 -42.35
C SER A 178 -4.44 28.23 -43.64
N HIS A 179 -5.10 27.07 -43.61
CA HIS A 179 -5.43 26.30 -44.81
C HIS A 179 -6.74 26.71 -45.49
N LEU A 180 -7.63 27.43 -44.81
CA LEU A 180 -8.93 27.88 -45.36
C LEU A 180 -8.95 29.33 -45.87
N ARG A 181 -7.81 30.02 -45.92
CA ARG A 181 -7.68 31.39 -46.47
C ARG A 181 -6.76 31.48 -47.70
N ARG A 182 -6.84 30.51 -48.59
CA ARG A 182 -6.27 30.63 -49.95
C ARG A 182 -7.28 30.20 -51.00
N HIS A 183 -8.24 31.08 -51.27
CA HIS A 183 -8.80 31.21 -52.61
C HIS A 183 -8.56 32.66 -53.06
N PRO A 184 -7.68 32.88 -54.05
CA PRO A 184 -7.69 34.11 -54.81
C PRO A 184 -8.74 34.03 -55.92
N ILE A 185 -9.20 35.24 -56.28
CA ILE A 185 -10.08 35.66 -57.37
C ILE A 185 -11.54 35.82 -56.96
#